data_AF-A0A848DJ86-F1
#
_entry.id   AF-A0A848DJ86-F1
#
_cell.length_a   1.000
_cell.length_b   1.000
_cell.length_c   1.000
_cell.angle_alpha   90.00
_cell.angle_beta   90.00
_cell.angle_gamma   90.00
#
_symmetry.space_group_name_H-M   'P 1'
#
loop_
_entity.id
_entity.type
_entity.pdbx_description
1 polymer ?
#
loop_
_entity_poly.entity_id
_entity_poly.type
_entity_poly.pdbx_seq_one_letter_code
_entity_poly.pdbx_strand_id
1 'polypeptide(L)' 'MDGPGGEAAPTPDYTEAGVPSLDYVRERIEGRYARSLGATELADETQQAQSLAEQQAEREKAGRERLEEIRRSLRGDG' A
#
# COMPACT_ATOMS: atom_id res chain seq x y z
N MET A 1 49.02 -3.09 -12.48
CA MET A 1 48.52 -3.08 -13.87
C MET A 1 47.11 -3.61 -13.81
N ASP A 2 46.19 -2.76 -13.38
CA ASP A 2 44.74 -3.05 -13.36
C ASP A 2 44.26 -3.04 -14.81
N GLY A 3 43.94 -4.23 -15.34
CA GLY A 3 43.33 -4.37 -16.66
C GLY A 3 41.87 -3.93 -16.64
N PRO A 4 41.34 -3.32 -17.72
CA PRO A 4 39.99 -2.80 -17.74
C PRO A 4 39.00 -3.95 -17.59
N GLY A 5 38.07 -3.79 -16.65
CA GLY A 5 36.96 -4.71 -16.42
C GLY A 5 36.23 -4.97 -17.73
N GLY A 6 36.22 -6.23 -18.15
CA GLY A 6 35.32 -6.69 -19.20
C GLY A 6 33.90 -6.60 -18.66
N GLU A 7 33.21 -5.52 -18.98
CA GLU A 7 31.76 -5.41 -18.83
C GLU A 7 31.15 -6.40 -19.81
N ALA A 8 30.92 -7.63 -19.33
CA ALA A 8 30.22 -8.66 -20.08
C ALA A 8 28.82 -8.12 -20.40
N ALA A 9 28.45 -8.09 -21.68
CA ALA A 9 27.13 -7.68 -22.11
C ALA A 9 26.05 -8.43 -21.32
N PRO A 10 24.93 -7.78 -20.94
CA PRO A 10 23.88 -8.42 -20.18
C PRO A 10 23.38 -9.66 -20.92
N THR A 11 23.28 -10.78 -20.20
CA THR A 11 22.67 -12.00 -20.72
C THR A 11 21.23 -11.70 -21.13
N PRO A 12 20.80 -12.10 -22.34
CA PRO A 12 19.42 -11.87 -22.76
C PRO A 12 18.46 -12.63 -21.85
N ASP A 13 17.34 -11.98 -21.48
CA ASP A 13 16.30 -12.55 -20.62
C ASP A 13 15.67 -13.83 -21.20
N TYR A 14 15.68 -13.96 -22.52
CA TYR A 14 15.14 -15.08 -23.26
C TYR A 14 16.10 -15.54 -24.35
N THR A 15 16.14 -16.85 -24.60
CA THR A 15 16.77 -17.43 -25.79
C THR A 15 15.95 -17.11 -27.04
N GLU A 16 16.53 -17.30 -28.22
CA GLU A 16 15.83 -17.12 -29.50
C GLU A 16 14.60 -18.04 -29.65
N ALA A 17 14.58 -19.17 -28.95
CA ALA A 17 13.44 -20.09 -28.88
C ALA A 17 12.38 -19.66 -27.84
N GLY A 18 12.56 -18.53 -27.16
CA GLY A 18 11.65 -17.99 -26.15
C GLY A 18 11.78 -18.64 -24.78
N VAL A 19 12.88 -19.36 -24.50
CA VAL A 19 13.12 -19.97 -23.17
C VAL A 19 13.75 -18.92 -22.26
N PRO A 20 13.18 -18.63 -21.07
CA PRO A 20 13.74 -17.64 -20.16
C PRO A 20 15.08 -18.11 -19.58
N SER A 21 15.97 -17.15 -19.33
CA SER A 21 17.24 -17.39 -18.63
C SER A 21 16.99 -17.67 -17.15
N LEU A 22 17.94 -18.35 -16.50
CA LEU A 22 17.86 -18.63 -15.06
C LEU A 22 17.84 -17.35 -14.23
N ASP A 23 18.61 -16.34 -14.66
CA ASP A 23 18.70 -15.05 -13.98
C ASP A 23 17.37 -14.30 -14.03
N TYR A 24 16.72 -14.27 -15.21
CA TYR A 24 15.40 -13.67 -15.38
C TYR A 24 14.33 -14.34 -14.50
N VAL A 25 14.33 -15.68 -14.43
CA VAL A 25 13.40 -16.42 -13.57
C VAL A 25 13.66 -16.11 -12.09
N ARG A 26 14.93 -16.02 -11.68
CA ARG A 26 15.30 -15.67 -10.31
C ARG A 26 14.79 -14.28 -9.94
N GLU A 27 15.09 -13.27 -10.75
CA GLU A 27 14.64 -11.89 -10.54
C GLU A 27 13.10 -11.81 -10.48
N ARG A 28 12.41 -12.53 -11.37
CA ARG A 28 10.94 -12.60 -11.39
C ARG A 28 10.37 -13.16 -10.08
N ILE A 29 11.00 -14.20 -9.53
CA ILE A 29 10.58 -14.83 -8.26
C ILE A 29 10.84 -13.88 -7.09
N GLU A 30 12.03 -13.31 -7.01
CA GLU A 30 12.40 -12.35 -5.96
C GLU A 30 11.47 -11.13 -5.98
N GLY A 31 11.20 -10.56 -7.16
CA GLY A 31 10.27 -9.46 -7.33
C GLY A 31 8.82 -9.84 -7.00
N ARG A 32 8.39 -11.09 -7.20
CA ARG A 32 7.07 -11.54 -6.73
C ARG A 32 7.04 -11.66 -5.20
N TYR A 33 8.08 -12.21 -4.60
CA TYR A 33 8.20 -12.39 -3.16
C TYR A 33 8.21 -11.04 -2.42
N ALA A 34 9.04 -10.10 -2.87
CA ALA A 34 9.08 -8.74 -2.32
C ALA A 34 7.72 -8.03 -2.43
N ARG A 35 7.05 -8.16 -3.58
CA ARG A 35 5.70 -7.60 -3.76
C ARG A 35 4.66 -8.26 -2.86
N SER A 36 4.71 -9.57 -2.65
CA SER A 36 3.75 -10.23 -1.74
C SER A 36 3.92 -9.78 -0.30
N LEU A 37 5.16 -9.51 0.14
CA LEU A 37 5.42 -8.96 1.47
C LEU A 37 4.91 -7.52 1.60
N GLY A 38 5.18 -6.64 0.62
CA GLY A 38 4.69 -5.26 0.68
C GLY A 38 3.18 -5.13 0.45
N ALA A 39 2.56 -6.05 -0.29
CA ALA A 39 1.11 -5.99 -0.56
C ALA A 39 0.26 -6.25 0.69
N THR A 40 0.73 -7.09 1.62
CA THR A 40 0.04 -7.31 2.90
C THR A 40 0.11 -6.07 3.78
N GLU A 41 1.27 -5.41 3.85
CA GLU A 41 1.45 -4.17 4.62
C GLU A 41 0.51 -3.07 4.12
N LEU A 42 0.43 -2.85 2.80
CA LEU A 42 -0.47 -1.86 2.20
C LEU A 42 -1.95 -2.17 2.43
N ALA A 43 -2.33 -3.45 2.39
CA ALA A 43 -3.71 -3.87 2.64
C ALA A 43 -4.10 -3.62 4.11
N ASP A 44 -3.20 -3.95 5.04
CA ASP A 44 -3.41 -3.74 6.48
C ASP A 44 -3.47 -2.24 6.82
N GLU A 45 -2.56 -1.42 6.27
CA GLU A 45 -2.59 0.04 6.41
C GLU A 45 -3.91 0.63 5.90
N THR A 46 -4.45 0.10 4.80
CA THR A 46 -5.73 0.56 4.23
C THR A 46 -6.90 0.28 5.16
N GLN A 47 -6.97 -0.92 5.76
CA GLN A 47 -8.03 -1.26 6.71
C GLN A 47 -7.94 -0.42 8.00
N GLN A 48 -6.73 -0.21 8.51
CA GLN A 48 -6.50 0.65 9.68
C GLN A 48 -6.92 2.10 9.38
N ALA A 49 -6.56 2.63 8.21
CA ALA A 49 -6.96 3.97 7.79
C ALA A 49 -8.48 4.12 7.69
N GLN A 50 -9.18 3.11 7.15
CA GLN A 50 -10.65 3.09 7.10
C GLN A 50 -11.26 3.10 8.50
N SER A 51 -10.78 2.26 9.42
CA SER A 51 -11.30 2.23 10.80
C SER A 51 -11.09 3.55 11.55
N LEU A 52 -9.95 4.21 11.34
CA LEU A 52 -9.69 5.53 11.93
C LEU A 52 -10.62 6.60 11.37
N ALA A 53 -10.87 6.59 10.05
CA ALA A 53 -11.80 7.51 9.41
C ALA A 53 -13.24 7.29 9.90
N GLU A 54 -13.67 6.04 10.08
CA GLU A 54 -14.98 5.69 10.66
C GLU A 54 -15.12 6.21 12.09
N GLN A 55 -14.14 5.95 12.96
CA GLN A 55 -14.15 6.43 14.34
C GLN A 55 -14.23 7.98 14.42
N GLN A 56 -13.55 8.68 13.52
CA GLN A 56 -13.60 10.14 13.44
C GLN A 56 -15.00 10.61 12.99
N ALA A 57 -15.57 9.98 11.97
CA ALA A 57 -16.91 10.30 11.48
C ALA A 57 -17.99 10.05 12.55
N GLU A 58 -17.88 8.97 13.33
CA GLU A 58 -18.78 8.67 14.45
C GLU A 58 -18.68 9.74 15.54
N ARG A 59 -17.47 10.14 15.94
CA ARG A 59 -17.27 11.23 16.92
C ARG A 59 -17.87 12.54 16.46
N GLU A 60 -17.68 12.90 15.18
CA GLU A 60 -18.26 14.10 14.60
C GLU A 60 -19.78 14.05 14.53
N LYS A 61 -20.35 12.88 14.21
CA LYS A 61 -21.81 12.68 14.23
C LYS A 61 -22.37 12.84 15.64
N ALA A 62 -21.78 12.16 16.63
CA ALA A 62 -22.21 12.27 18.03
C ALA A 62 -22.09 13.71 18.55
N GLY A 63 -21.01 14.41 18.20
CA GLY A 63 -20.82 15.83 18.52
C GLY A 63 -21.91 16.72 17.91
N ARG A 64 -22.23 16.52 16.62
CA ARG A 64 -23.30 17.27 15.94
C ARG A 64 -24.67 17.01 16.58
N GLU A 65 -25.01 15.75 16.85
CA GLU A 65 -26.27 15.38 17.49
C GLU A 65 -26.42 16.04 18.87
N ARG A 66 -25.34 16.05 19.66
CA ARG A 66 -25.33 16.70 20.97
C ARG A 66 -25.52 18.21 20.87
N LEU A 67 -24.87 18.86 19.90
CA LEU A 67 -25.04 20.30 19.65
C LEU A 67 -26.46 20.65 19.21
N GLU A 68 -27.08 19.81 18.39
CA GLU A 68 -28.48 19.97 17.98
C GLU A 68 -29.44 19.84 19.15
N GLU A 69 -29.20 18.87 20.04
CA GLU A 69 -29.98 18.70 21.28
C GLU A 69 -29.89 19.97 22.16
N ILE A 70 -28.68 20.47 22.41
CA ILE A 70 -28.48 21.72 23.17
C ILE A 70 -29.24 22.88 22.53
N ARG A 71 -29.18 23.01 21.19
CA ARG A 71 -29.87 24.07 20.46
C ARG A 71 -31.39 23.97 20.58
N ARG A 72 -31.95 22.74 20.59
CA ARG A 72 -33.38 22.52 20.81
C ARG A 72 -33.79 22.91 22.22
N SER A 73 -33.04 22.51 23.25
CA SER A 73 -33.33 22.86 24.65
C SER A 73 -33.34 24.38 24.84
N LEU A 74 -32.32 25.08 24.34
CA LEU A 74 -32.26 26.56 24.42
C LEU A 74 -33.40 27.28 23.69
N ARG A 75 -34.01 26.66 22.67
CA ARG A 75 -35.17 27.23 21.95
C ARG A 75 -36.50 26.89 22.64
N GLY A 76 -36.56 25.79 23.39
CA GLY A 76 -37.76 25.36 24.13
C GLY A 76 -37.93 26.05 25.49
N ASP A 77 -36.86 26.58 26.06
CA ASP A 77 -36.83 27.25 27.38
C ASP A 77 -37.05 28.78 27.31
N GLY A 78 -37.74 29.29 26.28
CA GLY A 78 -38.08 30.72 26.12
C GLY A 78 -39.55 30.92 25.74
#